data_AF-A0A959VJ87-F1
#
_entry.id   AF-A0A959VJ87-F1
#
_cell.length_a   1.000
_cell.length_b   1.000
_cell.length_c   1.000
_cell.angle_alpha   90.00
_cell.angle_beta   90.00
_cell.angle_gamma   90.00
#
_symmetry.space_group_name_H-M   'P 1'
#
loop_
_entity.id
_entity.type
_entity.pdbx_description
1 polymer ?
#
loop_
_entity_poly.entity_id
_entity_poly.type
_entity_poly.pdbx_seq_one_letter_code
_entity_poly.pdbx_strand_id
1 'polypeptide(L)' 'MTRLEEIRDRLNQITAELEDERVSDTEAAGLAGEAAELTAEAATEAAAAIEKLDRER' A
#
# COMPACT_ATOMS: atom_id res chain seq x y z
N MET A 1 -10.20 2.38 12.01
CA MET A 1 -9.39 2.36 10.78
C MET A 1 -8.73 1.00 10.72
N THR A 2 -8.84 0.29 9.59
CA THR A 2 -8.21 -1.01 9.36
C THR A 2 -6.81 -0.83 8.76
N ARG A 3 -5.94 -1.82 8.89
CA ARG A 3 -4.60 -1.77 8.29
C ARG A 3 -4.65 -1.60 6.77
N LEU A 4 -5.63 -2.21 6.10
CA LEU A 4 -5.89 -2.03 4.67
C LEU A 4 -6.28 -0.59 4.30
N GLU A 5 -7.01 0.12 5.16
CA GLU A 5 -7.34 1.54 4.93
C GLU A 5 -6.10 2.42 5.05
N GLU A 6 -5.23 2.16 6.03
CA GLU A 6 -3.96 2.88 6.18
C GLU A 6 -3.05 2.67 4.96
N ILE A 7 -2.92 1.41 4.51
CA ILE A 7 -2.13 1.08 3.31
C ILE A 7 -2.69 1.79 2.08
N ARG A 8 -4.01 1.77 1.87
CA ARG A 8 -4.66 2.48 0.77
C ARG A 8 -4.36 3.97 0.82
N ASP A 9 -4.50 4.60 1.98
CA ASP A 9 -4.31 6.04 2.12
C ASP A 9 -2.85 6.43 1.86
N ARG A 10 -1.89 5.61 2.30
CA ARG A 10 -0.46 5.83 1.99
C ARG A 10 -0.15 5.60 0.50
N LEU A 11 -0.72 4.58 -0.14
CA LEU A 11 -0.55 4.36 -1.58
C LEU A 11 -1.10 5.52 -2.43
N ASN A 12 -2.23 6.10 -2.01
CA ASN A 12 -2.78 7.30 -2.65
C ASN A 12 -1.85 8.51 -2.49
N GLN A 13 -1.26 8.67 -1.31
CA GLN A 13 -0.28 9.73 -1.08
C GLN A 13 0.97 9.54 -1.95
N ILE A 14 1.51 8.31 -2.02
CA ILE A 14 2.66 8.00 -2.89
C ILE A 14 2.35 8.30 -4.36
N THR A 15 1.13 7.97 -4.81
CA THR A 15 0.70 8.29 -6.18
C THR A 15 0.69 9.80 -6.42
N ALA A 16 0.13 10.58 -5.50
CA ALA A 16 0.12 12.04 -5.60
C ALA A 16 1.54 12.65 -5.56
N GLU A 17 2.44 12.07 -4.76
CA GLU A 17 3.86 12.50 -4.70
C GLU A 17 4.59 12.20 -6.03
N LEU A 18 4.35 11.04 -6.63
CA LEU A 18 4.94 10.65 -7.93
C LEU A 18 4.42 11.48 -9.12
N GLU A 19 3.23 12.06 -9.02
CA GLU A 19 2.67 12.96 -10.04
C GLU A 19 3.29 14.38 -9.99
N ASP A 20 4.06 14.72 -8.95
CA ASP A 20 4.74 16.01 -8.84
C ASP A 20 5.98 16.05 -9.75
N GLU A 21 6.01 16.98 -10.71
CA GLU A 21 7.13 17.18 -11.65
C GLU A 21 8.47 17.53 -10.98
N ARG A 22 8.47 17.82 -9.67
CA ARG A 22 9.66 18.15 -8.89
C ARG A 22 10.31 16.93 -8.22
N VAL A 23 9.66 15.77 -8.20
CA VAL A 23 10.25 14.54 -7.67
C VAL A 23 11.43 14.12 -8.51
N SER A 24 12.58 13.88 -7.86
CA SER A 24 13.76 13.34 -8.53
C SER A 24 13.61 11.84 -8.79
N ASP A 25 14.36 11.31 -9.77
CA ASP A 25 14.36 9.87 -10.08
C ASP A 25 14.68 8.99 -8.84
N THR A 26 15.56 9.47 -7.96
CA THR A 26 15.92 8.76 -6.72
C THR A 26 14.76 8.72 -5.72
N GLU A 27 14.04 9.84 -5.56
CA GLU A 27 12.84 9.91 -4.72
C GLU A 27 11.72 9.05 -5.31
N ALA A 28 11.52 9.11 -6.63
CA ALA A 28 10.55 8.27 -7.33
C ALA A 28 10.86 6.77 -7.13
N ALA A 29 12.12 6.37 -7.21
CA ALA A 29 12.53 5.00 -6.95
C ALA A 29 12.25 4.55 -5.51
N GLY A 30 12.49 5.44 -4.53
CA GLY A 30 12.17 5.19 -3.13
C GLY A 30 10.66 5.01 -2.90
N LEU A 31 9.86 5.92 -3.45
CA LEU A 31 8.40 5.88 -3.39
C LEU A 31 7.82 4.63 -4.07
N ALA A 32 8.35 4.25 -5.23
CA ALA A 32 7.95 3.03 -5.93
C ALA A 32 8.30 1.77 -5.11
N GLY A 33 9.45 1.76 -4.44
CA GLY A 33 9.84 0.69 -3.52
C GLY A 33 8.87 0.56 -2.35
N GLU A 34 8.56 1.67 -1.69
CA GLU A 34 7.58 1.70 -0.59
C GLU A 34 6.20 1.21 -1.05
N ALA A 35 5.73 1.65 -2.22
CA ALA A 35 4.46 1.20 -2.79
C ALA A 35 4.43 -0.32 -3.05
N ALA A 36 5.54 -0.89 -3.50
CA ALA A 36 5.64 -2.33 -3.73
C ALA A 36 5.54 -3.12 -2.41
N GLU A 37 6.22 -2.66 -1.36
CA GLU A 37 6.16 -3.27 -0.02
C GLU A 37 4.75 -3.21 0.56
N LEU A 38 4.12 -2.03 0.51
CA LEU A 38 2.75 -1.82 0.97
C LEU A 38 1.73 -2.68 0.20
N THR A 39 1.92 -2.84 -1.11
CA THR A 39 1.06 -3.71 -1.92
C THR A 39 1.18 -5.18 -1.51
N ALA A 40 2.38 -5.65 -1.22
CA ALA A 40 2.61 -7.01 -0.72
C ALA A 40 1.98 -7.22 0.67
N GLU A 41 2.08 -6.21 1.54
CA GLU A 41 1.42 -6.22 2.85
C GLU A 41 -0.11 -6.27 2.71
N ALA A 42 -0.70 -5.45 1.84
CA ALA A 42 -2.14 -5.46 1.58
C ALA A 42 -2.64 -6.82 1.09
N ALA A 43 -1.88 -7.50 0.22
CA ALA A 43 -2.22 -8.84 -0.23
C ALA A 43 -2.25 -9.84 0.93
N THR A 44 -1.29 -9.74 1.85
CA THR A 44 -1.20 -10.59 3.05
C THR A 44 -2.36 -10.33 4.00
N GLU A 45 -2.67 -9.07 4.29
CA GLU A 45 -3.77 -8.67 5.15
C GLU A 45 -5.13 -9.10 4.58
N ALA A 46 -5.33 -8.95 3.27
CA ALA A 46 -6.54 -9.39 2.60
C ALA A 46 -6.72 -10.91 2.69
N ALA A 47 -5.65 -11.69 2.49
CA ALA A 47 -5.68 -13.14 2.64
C ALA A 47 -6.02 -13.56 4.08
N ALA A 48 -5.41 -12.91 5.08
CA ALA A 48 -5.68 -13.17 6.49
C ALA A 48 -7.14 -12.83 6.88
N ALA A 49 -7.69 -11.75 6.35
CA ALA A 49 -9.08 -11.36 6.58
C ALA A 49 -10.07 -12.40 6.01
N ILE A 50 -9.79 -12.92 4.81
CA ILE A 50 -10.60 -14.00 4.20
C ILE A 50 -10.50 -15.28 5.04
N GLU A 51 -9.30 -15.69 5.43
CA GLU A 51 -9.09 -16.90 6.24
C GLU A 51 -9.84 -16.81 7.58
N LYS A 52 -9.81 -15.64 8.22
CA LYS A 52 -10.55 -15.40 9.45
C LYS A 52 -12.06 -15.53 9.23
N LEU A 53 -12.59 -14.93 8.16
CA LEU A 53 -14.01 -15.00 7.81
C LEU A 53 -14.46 -16.46 7.57
N ASP A 54 -13.63 -17.27 6.91
CA ASP A 54 -13.91 -18.67 6.66
C ASP A 54 -13.92 -19.52 7.95
N ARG A 55 -13.10 -19.18 8.96
CA ARG A 55 -13.11 -19.86 10.26
C ARG A 55 -14.30 -19.47 11.14
N GLU A 56 -14.87 -18.29 10.93
CA GLU A 56 -15.99 -17.74 11.71
C GLU A 56 -17.37 -18.11 11.12
N ARG A 57 -17.41 -18.83 10.00
CA ARG A 57 -18.61 -19.37 9.33
C ARG A 57 -18.93 -20.80 9.77
#